data_AF-A0A537ZMG6-F1
#
_entry.id   AF-A0A537ZMG6-F1
#
_cell.length_a   1.000
_cell.length_b   1.000
_cell.length_c   1.000
_cell.angle_alpha   90.00
_cell.angle_beta   90.00
_cell.angle_gamma   90.00
#
_symmetry.space_group_name_H-M   'P 1'
#
loop_
_entity.id
_entity.type
_entity.pdbx_description
1 polymer ?
#
loop_
_entity_poly.entity_id
_entity_poly.type
_entity_poly.pdbx_seq_one_letter_code
_entity_poly.pdbx_strand_id
1 'polypeptide(L)' 'MAYGIVHQFAGGTEEQYQATIAAVHPSDGSLPEGQFFHAAGPSANGWTIMAIHDSKQSWE' A
#
# COMPACT_ATOMS: atom_id res chain seq x y z
N MET A 1 8.29 16.59 1.68
CA MET A 1 9.30 15.85 0.89
C MET A 1 8.71 14.47 0.69
N ALA A 2 8.76 13.94 -0.53
CA ALA A 2 8.20 12.63 -0.83
C ALA A 2 8.76 11.56 0.12
N TYR A 3 7.88 10.69 0.60
CA TYR A 3 8.16 9.67 1.60
C TYR A 3 7.81 8.30 1.04
N GLY A 4 8.84 7.47 0.85
CA GLY A 4 8.70 6.10 0.34
C GLY A 4 8.55 5.10 1.48
N ILE A 5 7.61 4.17 1.35
CA ILE A 5 7.44 3.05 2.27
C ILE A 5 7.55 1.73 1.53
N VAL A 6 8.17 0.75 2.20
CA VAL A 6 8.11 -0.65 1.81
C VAL A 6 7.59 -1.42 3.01
N HIS A 7 6.45 -2.08 2.87
CA HIS A 7 5.88 -2.93 3.91
C HIS A 7 5.87 -4.38 3.45
N GLN A 8 6.38 -5.27 4.30
CA GLN A 8 6.39 -6.72 4.04
C GLN A 8 5.38 -7.41 4.95
N PHE A 9 4.36 -8.00 4.35
CA PHE A 9 3.37 -8.84 5.03
C PHE A 9 3.84 -10.29 4.94
N ALA A 10 4.58 -10.73 5.95
CA ALA A 10 5.04 -12.12 6.02
C ALA A 10 3.84 -13.07 6.09
N GLY A 11 3.79 -14.05 5.19
CA GLY A 11 2.66 -14.98 5.02
C GLY A 11 1.38 -14.34 4.45
N GLY A 12 1.44 -13.06 4.05
CA GLY A 12 0.30 -12.35 3.48
C GLY A 12 -0.16 -12.96 2.15
N THR A 13 -1.47 -13.07 1.98
CA THR A 13 -2.10 -13.54 0.73
C THR A 13 -2.71 -12.39 -0.08
N GLU A 14 -3.03 -12.64 -1.35
CA GLU A 14 -3.74 -11.67 -2.18
C GLU A 14 -5.10 -11.30 -1.57
N GLU A 15 -5.86 -12.27 -1.05
CA GLU A 15 -7.17 -12.01 -0.45
C GLU A 15 -7.08 -11.10 0.78
N GLN A 16 -6.07 -11.33 1.62
CA GLN A 16 -5.81 -10.47 2.79
C GLN A 16 -5.42 -9.06 2.34
N TYR A 17 -4.55 -8.95 1.34
CA TYR A 17 -4.18 -7.66 0.76
C TYR A 17 -5.40 -6.91 0.19
N GLN A 18 -6.21 -7.56 -0.64
CA GLN A 18 -7.40 -6.94 -1.24
C GLN A 18 -8.41 -6.51 -0.16
N ALA A 19 -8.58 -7.27 0.91
CA ALA A 19 -9.41 -6.87 2.04
C ALA A 19 -8.90 -5.59 2.72
N THR A 20 -7.58 -5.43 2.87
CA THR A 20 -7.00 -4.19 3.41
C THR A 20 -7.17 -3.01 2.46
N ILE A 21 -6.94 -3.21 1.16
CA ILE A 21 -7.11 -2.16 0.14
C ILE A 21 -8.55 -1.68 0.09
N ALA A 22 -9.52 -2.59 0.10
CA ALA A 22 -10.94 -2.24 0.11
C ALA A 22 -11.35 -1.40 1.34
N ALA A 23 -10.62 -1.50 2.45
CA ALA A 23 -10.89 -0.72 3.66
C ALA A 23 -10.24 0.67 3.65
N VAL A 24 -9.14 0.86 2.91
CA VAL A 24 -8.30 2.07 2.99
C VAL A 24 -8.17 2.87 1.70
N HIS A 25 -8.51 2.28 0.54
CA HIS A 25 -8.50 2.96 -0.75
C HIS A 25 -9.90 3.41 -1.16
N PRO A 26 -10.02 4.54 -1.87
CA PRO A 26 -11.25 4.92 -2.56
C PRO A 26 -11.78 3.81 -3.48
N SER A 27 -13.10 3.63 -3.51
CA SER A 27 -13.75 2.58 -4.30
C SER A 27 -13.75 2.83 -5.81
N ASP A 28 -13.40 4.04 -6.23
CA ASP A 28 -13.25 4.42 -7.64
C ASP A 28 -11.88 4.01 -8.25
N GLY A 29 -11.02 3.38 -7.44
CA GLY A 29 -9.69 2.93 -7.86
C GLY A 29 -8.64 4.03 -7.88
N SER A 30 -8.97 5.24 -7.42
CA SER A 30 -7.97 6.27 -7.15
C SER A 30 -7.13 5.94 -5.92
N LEU A 31 -6.02 6.66 -5.75
CA LEU A 31 -5.18 6.54 -4.56
C LEU A 31 -5.70 7.48 -3.46
N PRO A 32 -5.48 7.15 -2.17
CA PRO A 32 -5.73 8.08 -1.07
C PRO A 32 -5.05 9.43 -1.29
N GLU A 33 -5.61 10.49 -0.71
CA GLU A 33 -5.01 11.82 -0.75
C GLU A 33 -3.56 11.79 -0.22
N GLY A 34 -2.65 12.48 -0.92
CA GLY A 34 -1.23 12.49 -0.59
C GLY A 34 -0.45 11.26 -1.05
N GLN A 35 -1.09 10.17 -1.51
CA GLN A 35 -0.41 9.02 -2.09
C GLN A 35 -0.24 9.19 -3.60
N PHE A 36 1.00 9.13 -4.08
CA PHE A 36 1.37 9.32 -5.48
C PHE A 36 1.54 8.01 -6.25
N PHE A 37 1.88 6.94 -5.53
CA PHE A 37 2.18 5.66 -6.12
C PHE A 37 1.84 4.54 -5.14
N HIS A 38 1.32 3.44 -5.67
CA HIS A 38 1.10 2.21 -4.95
C HIS A 38 1.38 1.03 -5.88
N ALA A 39 2.20 0.10 -5.44
CA ALA A 39 2.35 -1.21 -6.06
C ALA A 39 2.44 -2.27 -4.97
N ALA A 40 1.78 -3.39 -5.20
CA ALA A 40 1.87 -4.52 -4.30
C ALA A 40 1.77 -5.83 -5.06
N GLY A 41 2.36 -6.88 -4.50
CA GLY A 41 2.37 -8.19 -5.14
C GLY A 41 2.99 -9.28 -4.28
N PRO A 42 2.94 -10.53 -4.76
CA PRO A 42 3.57 -11.66 -4.10
C PRO A 42 5.08 -11.47 -4.06
N SER A 43 5.69 -11.82 -2.94
CA SER A 43 7.13 -11.82 -2.74
C SER A 43 7.57 -13.10 -2.02
N ALA A 44 8.88 -13.33 -1.90
CA ALA A 44 9.45 -14.59 -1.43
C ALA A 44 8.87 -15.11 -0.11
N ASN A 45 8.46 -14.21 0.79
CA ASN A 45 7.94 -14.56 2.12
C ASN A 45 6.47 -14.14 2.34
N GLY A 46 5.71 -13.84 1.29
CA GLY A 46 4.31 -13.42 1.41
C GLY A 46 3.96 -12.33 0.43
N TRP A 47 3.61 -11.14 0.93
CA TRP A 47 3.20 -9.99 0.12
C TRP A 47 4.07 -8.78 0.42
N THR A 48 4.35 -7.95 -0.58
CA THR A 48 5.10 -6.71 -0.41
C THR A 48 4.36 -5.55 -1.03
N ILE A 49 4.31 -4.45 -0.29
CA ILE A 49 3.70 -3.19 -0.70
C ILE A 49 4.82 -2.15 -0.79
N MET A 50 4.80 -1.37 -1.86
CA MET A 50 5.60 -0.15 -2.02
C MET A 50 4.68 1.01 -2.34
N ALA A 51 4.77 2.09 -1.55
CA ALA A 51 4.01 3.30 -1.81
C ALA A 51 4.87 4.55 -1.66
N ILE A 52 4.47 5.62 -2.35
CA ILE A 52 5.10 6.94 -2.25
C ILE A 52 4.02 7.92 -1.82
N HIS A 53 4.31 8.65 -0.76
CA HIS A 53 3.47 9.68 -0.17
C HIS A 53 4.13 11.05 -0.32
N ASP A 54 3.36 12.14 -0.28
CA ASP A 54 3.87 13.52 -0.38
C ASP A 54 4.72 13.94 0.85
N SER A 55 4.49 13.24 1.95
CA SER A 55 5.02 13.49 3.28
C SER A 55 4.84 12.25 4.17
N LYS A 56 5.65 12.15 5.23
CA LYS A 56 5.49 11.11 6.26
C LYS A 56 4.14 11.21 6.98
N GLN A 57 3.66 12.44 7.21
CA GLN A 57 2.38 12.69 7.89
C GLN A 57 1.19 12.17 7.09
N SER A 58 1.22 12.24 5.74
CA SER A 58 0.15 11.65 4.93
C SER A 58 0.11 10.10 4.92
N TRP A 59 1.16 9.44 5.43
CA TRP A 59 1.21 7.99 5.61
C TRP A 59 0.74 7.54 7.01
N GLU A 60 0.91 8.39 8.02
CA GLU A 60 0.56 8.12 9.43
C GLU A 60 -0.95 8.28 9.68
#